data_AF-A0A0U2M9S8-F1
#
_entry.id   AF-A0A0U2M9S8-F1
#
_cell.length_a   1.000
_cell.length_b   1.000
_cell.length_c   1.000
_cell.angle_alpha   90.00
_cell.angle_beta   90.00
_cell.angle_gamma   90.00
#
_symmetry.space_group_name_H-M   'P 1'
#
loop_
_entity.id
_entity.type
_entity.pdbx_description
1 polymer ?
#
loop_
_entity_poly.entity_id
_entity_poly.type
_entity_poly.pdbx_seq_one_letter_code
_entity_poly.pdbx_strand_id
1 'polypeptide(L)'
;MASEVAEKVINKVSLKAEEEEEEEEEDLVDPATAIKEMCAENSCSKYKARLDECNDRVTSKTKTSETCFEEILDFYHCVDHCAAPEIFKHVK
;
A
#
# COMPACT_ATOMS: atom_id res chain seq x y z
N MET A 1 31.24 15.77 34.40
CA MET A 1 30.61 17.10 34.65
C MET A 1 30.21 17.80 33.34
N ALA A 2 31.11 18.48 32.59
CA ALA A 2 30.70 19.18 31.35
C ALA A 2 30.40 18.26 30.16
N SER A 3 31.14 17.13 30.03
CA SER A 3 30.97 16.18 28.93
C SER A 3 29.67 15.38 29.02
N GLU A 4 29.25 14.94 30.22
CA GLU A 4 27.99 14.22 30.41
C GLU A 4 26.75 15.08 30.14
N VAL A 5 26.83 16.38 30.43
CA VAL A 5 25.73 17.31 30.14
C VAL A 5 25.60 17.53 28.64
N ALA A 6 26.71 17.62 27.91
CA ALA A 6 26.69 17.72 26.44
C ALA A 6 26.08 16.46 25.80
N GLU A 7 26.47 15.28 26.25
CA GLU A 7 25.98 14.01 25.70
C GLU A 7 24.48 13.79 25.98
N LYS A 8 24.01 14.17 27.18
CA LYS A 8 22.59 14.09 27.54
C LYS A 8 21.72 15.07 26.77
N VAL A 9 22.26 16.23 26.38
CA VAL A 9 21.54 17.21 25.56
C VAL A 9 21.45 16.73 24.11
N ILE A 10 22.52 16.15 23.56
CA ILE A 10 22.53 15.59 22.20
C ILE A 10 21.49 14.47 22.05
N ASN A 11 21.45 13.51 22.98
CA ASN A 11 20.46 12.43 22.92
C ASN A 11 19.03 12.93 23.07
N LYS A 12 18.79 13.95 23.90
CA LYS A 12 17.45 14.53 24.05
C LYS A 12 16.98 15.31 22.82
N VAL A 13 17.91 15.93 22.08
CA VAL A 13 17.61 16.60 20.82
C VAL A 13 17.33 15.57 19.71
N SER A 14 18.10 14.48 19.67
CA SER A 14 17.88 13.39 18.70
C SER A 14 16.52 12.73 18.89
N LEU A 15 16.17 12.34 20.13
CA LEU A 15 14.89 11.70 20.43
C LEU A 15 13.69 12.60 20.13
N LYS A 16 13.83 13.92 20.35
CA LYS A 16 12.76 14.89 20.07
C LYS A 16 12.60 15.15 18.58
N ALA A 17 13.68 15.07 17.80
CA ALA A 17 13.62 15.17 16.35
C ALA A 17 13.01 13.92 15.72
N GLU A 18 13.31 12.73 16.26
CA GLU A 18 12.69 11.46 15.84
C GLU A 18 11.19 11.42 16.16
N GLU A 19 10.76 11.88 17.35
CA GLU A 19 9.32 11.99 17.71
C GLU A 19 8.57 13.01 16.83
N GLU A 20 9.18 14.16 16.50
CA GLU A 20 8.55 15.18 15.63
C GLU A 20 8.45 14.71 14.17
N GLU A 21 9.40 13.90 13.67
CA GLU A 21 9.31 13.26 12.34
C GLU A 21 8.22 12.18 12.29
N GLU A 22 8.10 11.34 13.32
CA GLU A 22 7.04 10.32 13.39
C GLU A 22 5.63 10.95 13.47
N GLU A 23 5.44 12.06 14.21
CA GLU A 23 4.16 12.79 14.26
C GLU A 23 3.77 13.43 12.90
N GLU A 24 4.73 13.84 12.06
CA GLU A 24 4.44 14.41 10.73
C GLU A 24 4.09 13.35 9.67
N GLU A 25 4.54 12.09 9.80
CA GLU A 25 4.20 11.02 8.86
C GLU A 25 2.83 10.36 9.12
N GLU A 26 2.30 10.41 10.35
CA GLU A 26 1.05 9.70 10.71
C GLU A 26 -0.20 10.21 9.96
N ASP A 27 -0.16 11.40 9.34
CA ASP A 27 -1.31 12.01 8.63
C ASP A 27 -1.19 12.00 7.08
N LEU A 28 -0.09 11.49 6.50
CA LEU A 28 0.10 11.50 5.04
C LEU A 28 -0.59 10.30 4.37
N VAL A 29 -1.91 10.39 4.14
CA VAL A 29 -2.68 9.35 3.44
C VAL A 29 -2.49 9.45 1.92
N ASP A 30 -2.01 8.38 1.27
CA ASP A 30 -1.90 8.31 -0.19
C ASP A 30 -3.30 8.24 -0.85
N PRO A 31 -3.74 9.29 -1.57
CA PRO A 31 -5.03 9.30 -2.24
C PRO A 31 -5.17 8.19 -3.28
N ALA A 32 -4.07 7.66 -3.83
CA ALA A 32 -4.12 6.55 -4.78
C ALA A 32 -4.68 5.27 -4.16
N THR A 33 -4.52 5.06 -2.85
CA THR A 33 -5.05 3.87 -2.16
C THR A 33 -6.58 3.86 -2.20
N ALA A 34 -7.22 4.95 -1.76
CA ALA A 34 -8.68 5.07 -1.76
C ALA A 34 -9.26 5.00 -3.19
N ILE A 35 -8.59 5.59 -4.18
CA ILE A 35 -9.01 5.54 -5.58
C ILE A 35 -8.95 4.11 -6.13
N LYS A 36 -7.87 3.37 -5.85
CA LYS A 36 -7.70 1.98 -6.31
C LYS A 36 -8.73 1.06 -5.67
N GLU A 37 -9.03 1.23 -4.38
CA GLU A 37 -10.08 0.47 -3.67
C GLU A 37 -11.46 0.71 -4.31
N MET A 38 -11.83 1.97 -4.55
CA MET A 38 -13.07 2.32 -5.24
C MET A 38 -13.15 1.69 -6.64
N CYS A 39 -12.06 1.69 -7.40
CA CYS A 39 -11.99 1.08 -8.73
C CYS A 39 -12.09 -0.45 -8.68
N ALA A 40 -11.47 -1.08 -7.67
CA ALA A 40 -11.53 -2.52 -7.45
C ALA A 40 -12.97 -2.98 -7.18
N GLU A 41 -13.72 -2.25 -6.35
CA GLU A 41 -15.09 -2.60 -5.95
C GLU A 41 -16.11 -2.34 -7.07
N ASN A 42 -16.03 -1.18 -7.73
CA ASN A 42 -17.09 -0.73 -8.65
C ASN A 42 -16.87 -1.20 -10.10
N SER A 43 -15.64 -1.09 -10.60
CA SER A 43 -15.34 -1.27 -12.03
C SER A 43 -14.71 -2.63 -12.34
N CYS A 44 -13.97 -3.20 -11.38
CA CYS A 44 -13.12 -4.38 -11.61
C CYS A 44 -13.54 -5.61 -10.80
N SER A 45 -14.74 -5.61 -10.21
CA SER A 45 -15.28 -6.70 -9.40
C SER A 45 -15.31 -8.05 -10.12
N LYS A 46 -15.57 -8.05 -11.44
CA LYS A 46 -15.52 -9.27 -12.26
C LYS A 46 -14.14 -9.92 -12.28
N TYR A 47 -13.08 -9.13 -12.44
CA TYR A 47 -11.70 -9.65 -12.46
C TYR A 47 -11.26 -10.07 -11.06
N LYS A 48 -11.70 -9.33 -10.03
CA LYS A 48 -11.50 -9.73 -8.63
C LYS A 48 -12.12 -11.09 -8.33
N ALA A 49 -13.37 -11.33 -8.77
CA ALA A 49 -14.02 -12.63 -8.61
C ALA A 49 -13.25 -13.77 -9.30
N ARG A 50 -12.70 -13.55 -10.49
CA ARG A 50 -11.87 -14.56 -11.18
C ARG A 50 -10.57 -14.85 -10.45
N LEU A 51 -9.92 -13.82 -9.92
CA LEU A 51 -8.73 -13.97 -9.10
C LEU A 51 -9.04 -14.78 -7.83
N ASP A 52 -10.17 -14.51 -7.18
CA ASP A 52 -10.59 -15.23 -5.97
C ASP A 52 -10.92 -16.70 -6.28
N GLU A 53 -11.62 -16.97 -7.39
CA GLU A 53 -11.85 -18.34 -7.90
C GLU A 53 -10.54 -19.10 -8.17
N CYS A 54 -9.51 -18.42 -8.69
CA CYS A 54 -8.19 -19.03 -8.87
C CYS A 54 -7.51 -19.32 -7.53
N ASN A 55 -7.55 -18.37 -6.58
CA ASN A 55 -6.98 -18.54 -5.26
C ASN A 55 -7.60 -19.74 -4.53
N ASP A 56 -8.92 -19.91 -4.59
CA ASP A 56 -9.61 -21.06 -4.01
C ASP A 56 -9.14 -22.39 -4.62
N ARG A 57 -8.91 -22.39 -5.94
CA ARG A 57 -8.43 -23.58 -6.67
C ARG A 57 -6.97 -23.92 -6.35
N VAL A 58 -6.10 -22.92 -6.19
CA VAL A 58 -4.69 -23.12 -5.84
C VAL A 58 -4.55 -23.54 -4.38
N THR A 59 -5.27 -22.90 -3.47
CA THR A 59 -5.21 -23.18 -2.02
C THR A 59 -5.84 -24.53 -1.65
N SER A 60 -6.83 -24.99 -2.40
CA SER A 60 -7.45 -26.32 -2.19
C SER A 60 -6.56 -27.51 -2.59
N LYS A 61 -5.48 -27.29 -3.35
CA LYS A 61 -4.58 -28.35 -3.83
C LYS A 61 -3.32 -28.44 -2.95
N THR A 62 -3.02 -29.65 -2.46
CA THR A 62 -1.81 -29.91 -1.66
C THR A 62 -0.52 -29.89 -2.47
N LYS A 63 -0.60 -30.17 -3.79
CA LYS A 63 0.50 -30.06 -4.75
C LYS A 63 -0.05 -29.60 -6.09
N THR A 64 0.30 -28.38 -6.49
CA THR A 64 -0.06 -27.81 -7.79
C THR A 64 1.08 -26.95 -8.31
N SER A 65 1.23 -26.87 -9.63
CA SER A 65 2.12 -25.91 -10.32
C SER A 65 1.37 -24.70 -10.86
N GLU A 66 0.06 -24.64 -10.61
CA GLU A 66 -0.82 -23.56 -11.01
C GLU A 66 -0.53 -22.27 -10.23
N THR A 67 -0.57 -21.14 -10.92
CA THR A 67 -0.37 -19.80 -10.35
C THR A 67 -1.47 -18.87 -10.84
N CYS A 68 -1.95 -17.97 -9.99
CA CYS A 68 -2.98 -16.98 -10.34
C CYS A 68 -2.41 -15.69 -10.96
N PHE A 69 -1.24 -15.74 -11.58
CA PHE A 69 -0.54 -14.54 -12.05
C PHE A 69 -1.27 -13.87 -13.22
N GLU A 70 -1.90 -14.67 -14.10
CA GLU A 70 -2.74 -14.14 -15.19
C GLU A 70 -3.92 -13.33 -14.62
N GLU A 71 -4.67 -13.89 -13.68
CA GLU A 71 -5.83 -13.22 -13.08
C GLU A 71 -5.43 -11.99 -12.26
N ILE A 72 -4.24 -12.00 -11.65
CA ILE A 72 -3.66 -10.82 -11.01
C ILE A 72 -3.42 -9.72 -12.05
N LEU A 73 -2.76 -10.03 -13.16
CA LEU A 73 -2.47 -9.04 -14.21
C LEU A 73 -3.75 -8.44 -14.79
N ASP A 74 -4.78 -9.26 -15.04
CA ASP A 74 -6.08 -8.79 -15.53
C ASP A 74 -6.76 -7.84 -14.54
N PHE A 75 -6.75 -8.19 -13.25
CA PHE A 75 -7.32 -7.37 -12.20
C PHE A 75 -6.59 -6.02 -12.08
N TYR A 76 -5.27 -6.03 -12.00
CA TYR A 76 -4.48 -4.80 -11.90
C TYR A 76 -4.57 -3.95 -13.17
N HIS A 77 -4.60 -4.57 -14.36
CA HIS A 77 -4.80 -3.84 -15.60
C HIS A 77 -6.11 -3.05 -15.60
N CYS A 78 -7.20 -3.66 -15.12
CA CYS A 78 -8.48 -2.97 -14.97
C CYS A 78 -8.40 -1.85 -13.94
N VAL A 79 -7.85 -2.12 -12.75
CA VAL A 79 -7.77 -1.14 -11.66
C VAL A 79 -6.93 0.06 -12.08
N ASP A 80 -5.77 -0.16 -12.69
CA ASP A 80 -4.88 0.91 -13.13
C ASP A 80 -5.51 1.73 -14.25
N HIS A 81 -6.22 1.09 -15.20
CA HIS A 81 -6.96 1.82 -16.24
C HIS A 81 -8.05 2.73 -15.66
N CYS A 82 -8.74 2.27 -14.61
CA CYS A 82 -9.74 3.05 -13.89
C CYS A 82 -9.13 4.16 -13.04
N ALA A 83 -8.06 3.87 -12.30
CA ALA A 83 -7.51 4.74 -11.27
C ALA A 83 -6.58 5.83 -11.82
N ALA A 84 -5.84 5.55 -12.89
CA ALA A 84 -4.87 6.48 -13.46
C ALA A 84 -5.39 7.92 -13.67
N PRO A 85 -6.53 8.16 -14.36
CA PRO A 85 -7.00 9.54 -14.59
C PRO A 85 -7.37 10.28 -13.30
N GLU A 86 -7.79 9.58 -12.25
CA GLU A 86 -8.11 10.18 -10.96
C GLU A 86 -6.86 10.46 -10.14
N ILE A 87 -5.92 9.50 -10.07
CA ILE A 87 -4.64 9.66 -9.34
C ILE A 87 -3.85 10.86 -9.86
N PHE A 88 -3.80 11.05 -11.18
CA PHE A 88 -3.06 12.18 -11.79
C PHE A 88 -3.64 13.57 -11.45
N LYS A 89 -4.83 13.66 -10.83
CA LYS A 89 -5.38 14.92 -10.32
C LYS A 89 -4.81 15.31 -8.94
N HIS A 90 -4.24 14.34 -8.22
CA HIS A 90 -3.74 14.51 -6.85
C HIS A 90 -2.22 14.73 -6.79
N VAL A 91 -1.49 14.39 -7.86
CA VAL A 91 -0.05 14.62 -7.98
C VAL A 91 0.22 15.92 -8.74
N LYS A 92 1.17 16.74 -8.26
CA LYS A 92 1.60 18.01 -8.87
C LYS A 92 2.97 17.89 -9.51
#